data_AF-A0A3P5XRN3-F1
#
_entry.id   AF-A0A3P5XRN3-F1
#
_cell.length_a   1.000
_cell.length_b   1.000
_cell.length_c   1.000
_cell.angle_alpha   90.00
_cell.angle_beta   90.00
_cell.angle_gamma   90.00
#
_symmetry.space_group_name_H-M   'P 1'
#
loop_
_entity.id
_entity.type
_entity.pdbx_description
1 polymer ?
#
loop_
_entity_poly.entity_id
_entity_poly.type
_entity_poly.pdbx_seq_one_letter_code
_entity_poly.pdbx_strand_id
1 'polypeptide(L)'
;MTTKFVTVLLGAALLAGCESFEGTTGYRGSQSVIATGLDKGRDTGVLQNGRAAIAYDPDGCQNWIIDDGLEGYSSPRYDPVSGLPVCNDHYPPGTVLGDYQSANPGIRDLVPGSARSTVVRRGN
;
A
#
# COMPACT_ATOMS: atom_id res chain seq x y z
N MET A 1 1.07 41.34 -30.00
CA MET A 1 1.20 39.86 -30.14
C MET A 1 1.87 39.32 -28.89
N THR A 2 1.18 39.23 -27.74
CA THR A 2 1.84 38.83 -26.47
C THR A 2 0.87 38.25 -25.44
N THR A 3 -0.43 38.55 -25.51
CA THR A 3 -1.39 38.15 -24.48
C THR A 3 -1.86 36.68 -24.57
N LYS A 4 -1.77 36.05 -25.75
CA LYS A 4 -2.27 34.67 -25.96
C LYS A 4 -1.35 33.58 -25.39
N PHE A 5 -0.05 33.86 -25.22
CA PHE A 5 0.90 32.87 -24.69
C PHE A 5 0.86 32.76 -23.17
N VAL A 6 0.51 33.85 -22.47
CA VAL A 6 0.41 33.87 -21.00
C VAL A 6 -0.78 33.02 -20.50
N THR A 7 -1.86 32.95 -21.28
CA THR A 7 -3.07 32.19 -20.90
C THR A 7 -2.86 30.67 -20.99
N VAL A 8 -1.97 30.19 -21.85
CA VAL A 8 -1.67 28.76 -22.00
C VAL A 8 -0.80 28.24 -20.85
N LEU A 9 0.09 29.08 -20.30
CA LEU A 9 0.96 28.71 -19.17
C LEU A 9 0.22 28.65 -17.83
N LEU A 10 -0.81 29.48 -17.60
CA LEU A 10 -1.62 29.40 -16.38
C LEU A 10 -2.58 28.20 -16.37
N GLY A 11 -3.03 27.73 -17.54
CA GLY A 11 -3.92 26.57 -17.65
C GLY A 11 -3.25 25.23 -17.32
N ALA A 12 -1.95 25.10 -17.61
CA ALA A 12 -1.19 23.87 -17.35
C ALA A 12 -0.80 23.70 -15.87
N ALA A 13 -0.71 24.79 -15.09
CA ALA A 13 -0.29 24.75 -13.68
C ALA A 13 -1.38 24.25 -12.72
N LEU A 14 -2.65 24.21 -13.15
CA LEU A 14 -3.77 23.71 -12.34
C LEU A 14 -3.93 22.18 -12.41
N LEU A 15 -3.14 21.49 -13.24
CA LEU A 15 -3.10 20.03 -13.36
C LEU A 15 -1.93 19.40 -12.59
N ALA A 16 -1.29 20.13 -11.67
CA ALA A 16 -0.46 19.52 -10.63
C ALA A 16 -1.37 18.75 -9.65
N GLY A 17 -1.99 17.68 -10.16
CA GLY A 17 -2.92 16.84 -9.44
C GLY A 17 -2.22 16.15 -8.29
N CYS A 18 -2.95 15.97 -7.20
CA CYS A 18 -2.58 15.06 -6.12
C CYS A 18 -2.00 13.77 -6.69
N GLU A 19 -0.86 13.32 -6.15
CA GLU A 19 -0.20 12.04 -6.49
C GLU A 19 -1.02 10.83 -6.01
N SER A 20 -2.26 10.74 -6.50
CA SER A 20 -3.20 9.68 -6.21
C SER A 20 -3.79 9.21 -7.53
N PHE A 21 -3.61 7.92 -7.81
CA PHE A 21 -4.12 7.26 -9.01
C PHE A 21 -4.96 6.07 -8.55
N GLU A 22 -6.22 6.00 -8.99
CA GLU A 22 -7.11 4.87 -8.67
C GLU A 22 -7.08 4.45 -7.19
N GLY A 23 -7.22 5.42 -6.26
CA GLY A 23 -7.24 5.12 -4.82
C GLY A 23 -5.91 4.74 -4.18
N THR A 24 -4.83 4.65 -4.95
CA THR A 24 -3.44 4.50 -4.48
C THR A 24 -2.76 5.88 -4.31
N THR A 25 -1.61 5.92 -3.65
CA THR A 25 -0.77 7.11 -3.53
C THR A 25 0.71 6.73 -3.44
N GLY A 26 1.62 7.65 -3.75
CA GLY A 26 3.05 7.39 -3.60
C GLY A 26 3.43 7.06 -2.15
N TYR A 27 4.38 6.13 -1.96
CA TYR A 27 4.92 5.82 -0.64
C TYR A 27 5.60 7.05 0.00
N ARG A 28 5.25 7.36 1.25
CA ARG A 28 5.71 8.54 2.01
C ARG A 28 6.45 8.17 3.31
N GLY A 29 6.97 6.95 3.40
CA GLY A 29 7.63 6.43 4.61
C GLY A 29 6.68 5.74 5.57
N SER A 30 7.00 5.73 6.87
CA SER A 30 6.28 4.96 7.90
C SER A 30 4.82 5.33 8.12
N GLN A 31 4.41 6.52 7.70
CA GLN A 31 3.01 6.95 7.79
C GLN A 31 2.14 6.40 6.66
N SER A 32 2.73 5.78 5.64
CA SER A 32 1.99 5.11 4.57
C SER A 32 1.34 3.83 5.06
N VAL A 33 0.09 3.64 4.62
CA VAL A 33 -0.55 2.33 4.65
C VAL A 33 0.07 1.53 3.52
N ILE A 34 0.69 0.40 3.81
CA ILE A 34 1.38 -0.41 2.80
C ILE A 34 0.51 -1.54 2.26
N ALA A 35 -0.54 -1.93 2.97
CA ALA A 35 -1.47 -2.96 2.53
C ALA A 35 -2.85 -2.85 3.19
N THR A 36 -3.91 -3.23 2.47
CA THR A 36 -5.31 -3.22 2.96
C THR A 36 -6.08 -4.45 2.48
N GLY A 37 -7.18 -4.79 3.14
CA GLY A 37 -8.06 -5.89 2.68
C GLY A 37 -8.98 -5.54 1.52
N LEU A 38 -8.82 -4.38 0.90
CA LEU A 38 -9.62 -3.88 -0.22
C LEU A 38 -8.73 -3.65 -1.43
N ASP A 39 -9.24 -4.06 -2.59
CA ASP A 39 -8.71 -3.74 -3.92
C ASP A 39 -9.19 -2.36 -4.34
N LYS A 40 -8.27 -1.41 -4.51
CA LYS A 40 -8.55 -0.01 -4.88
C LYS A 40 -8.03 0.32 -6.28
N GLY A 41 -6.91 -0.27 -6.68
CA GLY A 41 -6.37 -0.16 -8.04
C GLY A 41 -7.17 -0.99 -9.05
N ARG A 42 -7.12 -0.61 -10.33
CA ARG A 42 -7.62 -1.46 -11.42
C ARG A 42 -6.47 -1.83 -12.33
N ASP A 43 -5.74 -2.87 -11.95
CA ASP A 43 -4.72 -3.47 -12.80
C ASP A 43 -5.18 -4.82 -13.39
N THR A 44 -4.32 -5.37 -14.24
CA THR A 44 -4.45 -6.73 -14.79
C THR A 44 -3.32 -7.62 -14.27
N GLY A 45 -2.61 -7.15 -13.25
CA GLY A 45 -1.50 -7.83 -12.63
C GLY A 45 -1.95 -9.08 -11.88
N VAL A 46 -1.00 -9.97 -11.62
CA VAL A 46 -1.24 -11.12 -10.76
C VAL A 46 -0.28 -11.08 -9.60
N LEU A 47 -0.82 -11.30 -8.39
CA LEU A 47 -0.03 -11.50 -7.20
C LEU A 47 0.86 -12.73 -7.37
N GLN A 48 2.17 -12.57 -7.14
CA GLN A 48 3.11 -13.68 -7.28
C GLN A 48 2.94 -14.67 -6.12
N ASN A 49 2.56 -15.90 -6.44
CA ASN A 49 2.42 -16.97 -5.45
C ASN A 49 3.72 -17.15 -4.65
N GLY A 50 3.57 -17.31 -3.33
CA GLY A 50 4.69 -17.54 -2.41
C GLY A 50 5.51 -16.29 -2.08
N ARG A 51 5.10 -15.10 -2.53
CA ARG A 51 5.80 -13.83 -2.31
C ARG A 51 5.06 -12.90 -1.34
N ALA A 52 4.63 -13.48 -0.21
CA ALA A 52 3.94 -12.77 0.86
C ALA A 52 4.85 -12.64 2.09
N ALA A 53 4.60 -11.61 2.89
CA ALA A 53 5.25 -11.37 4.18
C ALA A 53 4.23 -11.39 5.32
N ILE A 54 4.74 -11.39 6.55
CA ILE A 54 3.93 -11.18 7.76
C ILE A 54 4.16 -9.77 8.26
N ALA A 55 3.10 -9.02 8.53
CA ALA A 55 3.20 -7.72 9.17
C ALA A 55 2.46 -7.68 10.50
N TYR A 56 3.04 -7.00 11.48
CA TYR A 56 2.40 -6.73 12.77
C TYR A 56 1.60 -5.43 12.67
N ASP A 57 0.30 -5.48 12.93
CA ASP A 57 -0.56 -4.30 12.97
C ASP A 57 -0.43 -3.52 14.29
N PRO A 58 -1.06 -2.34 14.44
CA PRO A 58 -1.03 -1.56 15.67
C PRO A 58 -1.52 -2.28 16.92
N ASP A 59 -2.34 -3.33 16.77
CA ASP A 59 -2.87 -4.14 17.86
C ASP A 59 -1.93 -5.31 18.23
N GLY A 60 -0.81 -5.47 17.51
CA GLY A 60 0.16 -6.56 17.70
C GLY A 60 -0.27 -7.88 17.04
N CYS A 61 -1.28 -7.83 16.18
CA CYS A 61 -1.77 -8.99 15.44
C CYS A 61 -1.08 -9.12 14.08
N GLN A 62 -0.90 -10.37 13.65
CA GLN A 62 -0.21 -10.70 12.41
C GLN A 62 -1.18 -10.68 11.23
N ASN A 63 -0.75 -10.05 10.15
CA ASN A 63 -1.45 -10.01 8.88
C ASN A 63 -0.53 -10.55 7.77
N TRP A 64 -1.09 -11.34 6.87
CA TRP A 64 -0.45 -11.61 5.59
C TRP A 64 -0.50 -10.37 4.74
N ILE A 65 0.63 -10.02 4.10
CA ILE A 65 0.69 -8.94 3.12
C ILE A 65 1.39 -9.38 1.85
N ILE A 66 0.95 -8.84 0.72
CA ILE A 66 1.54 -9.03 -0.61
C ILE A 66 1.28 -7.80 -1.46
N ASP A 67 2.22 -7.44 -2.32
CA ASP A 67 2.18 -6.21 -3.12
C ASP A 67 2.78 -6.49 -4.50
N ASP A 68 2.16 -5.96 -5.54
CA ASP A 68 2.61 -6.09 -6.94
C ASP A 68 3.28 -4.85 -7.52
N GLY A 69 3.51 -3.84 -6.68
CA GLY A 69 4.14 -2.57 -7.02
C GLY A 69 3.13 -1.50 -7.45
N LEU A 70 1.83 -1.78 -7.43
CA LEU A 70 0.76 -0.80 -7.54
C LEU A 70 -0.03 -0.66 -6.22
N GLU A 71 -0.50 -1.78 -5.65
CA GLU A 71 -1.20 -1.80 -4.37
C GLU A 71 -0.84 -3.03 -3.53
N GLY A 72 -0.74 -2.84 -2.22
CA GLY A 72 -0.61 -3.94 -1.25
C GLY A 72 -1.94 -4.46 -0.73
N TYR A 73 -2.06 -5.77 -0.63
CA TYR A 73 -3.20 -6.51 -0.10
C TYR A 73 -2.88 -7.08 1.28
N SER A 74 -3.85 -7.06 2.20
CA SER A 74 -3.71 -7.62 3.54
C SER A 74 -4.88 -8.51 3.94
N SER A 75 -4.58 -9.55 4.72
CA SER A 75 -5.59 -10.36 5.41
C SER A 75 -5.07 -10.82 6.77
N PRO A 76 -5.93 -10.99 7.78
CA PRO A 76 -5.48 -11.50 9.07
C PRO A 76 -4.90 -12.92 8.95
N ARG A 77 -3.80 -13.18 9.68
CA ARG A 77 -3.23 -14.52 9.80
C ARG A 77 -3.90 -15.22 10.98
N TYR A 78 -4.52 -16.36 10.69
CA TYR A 78 -5.19 -17.19 11.68
C TYR A 78 -4.34 -18.40 12.06
N ASP A 79 -4.41 -18.78 13.34
CA ASP A 79 -3.90 -20.07 13.79
C ASP A 79 -4.79 -21.20 13.25
N PRO A 80 -4.25 -22.18 12.50
CA PRO A 80 -5.05 -23.23 11.88
C PRO A 80 -5.74 -24.17 12.88
N VAL A 81 -5.29 -24.20 14.14
CA VAL A 81 -5.90 -25.06 15.17
C VAL A 81 -7.07 -24.37 15.85
N SER A 82 -6.88 -23.16 16.35
CA SER A 82 -7.91 -22.41 17.08
C SER A 82 -8.85 -21.59 16.19
N GLY A 83 -8.42 -21.24 14.96
CA GLY A 83 -9.13 -20.32 14.09
C GLY A 83 -9.10 -18.86 14.55
N LEU A 84 -8.32 -18.55 15.60
CA LEU A 84 -8.18 -17.18 16.13
C LEU A 84 -7.06 -16.42 15.42
N PRO A 85 -7.13 -15.08 15.35
CA PRO A 85 -6.01 -14.26 14.87
C PRO A 85 -4.74 -14.54 15.67
N VAL A 86 -3.60 -14.59 14.99
CA VAL A 86 -2.31 -14.74 15.66
C VAL A 86 -1.85 -13.37 16.14
N CYS A 87 -1.90 -13.13 17.45
CA CYS A 87 -1.43 -11.90 18.09
C CYS A 87 -0.40 -12.23 19.18
N ASN A 88 0.73 -11.51 19.20
CA ASN A 88 1.80 -11.68 20.19
C ASN A 88 2.80 -10.50 20.14
N ASP A 89 3.70 -10.45 21.12
CA ASP A 89 4.68 -9.37 21.29
C ASP A 89 6.09 -9.74 20.81
N HIS A 90 6.23 -10.69 19.88
CA HIS A 90 7.56 -11.09 19.40
C HIS A 90 8.27 -9.98 18.61
N TYR A 91 7.51 -9.11 17.95
CA TYR A 91 8.01 -7.97 17.18
C TYR A 91 7.12 -6.74 17.42
N PRO A 92 7.69 -5.52 17.38
CA PRO A 92 6.91 -4.31 17.58
C PRO A 92 5.92 -4.06 16.42
N PRO A 93 4.81 -3.34 16.68
CA PRO A 93 3.88 -2.92 15.64
C PRO A 93 4.56 -2.24 14.45
N GLY A 94 4.10 -2.59 13.25
CA GLY A 94 4.63 -2.14 11.98
C GLY A 94 5.87 -2.89 11.48
N THR A 95 6.34 -3.90 12.21
CA THR A 95 7.36 -4.83 11.70
C THR A 95 6.80 -5.63 10.53
N VAL A 96 7.60 -5.75 9.47
CA VAL A 96 7.35 -6.62 8.32
C VAL A 96 8.42 -7.69 8.25
N LEU A 97 8.02 -8.95 8.18
CA LEU A 97 8.87 -10.13 8.15
C LEU A 97 8.79 -10.79 6.77
N GLY A 98 9.83 -10.57 5.96
CA GLY A 98 9.95 -11.11 4.60
C GLY A 98 9.70 -10.09 3.50
N ASP A 99 9.96 -10.49 2.26
CA ASP A 99 9.76 -9.66 1.07
C ASP A 99 8.31 -9.76 0.60
N TYR A 100 7.59 -8.63 0.59
CA TYR A 100 6.20 -8.56 0.13
C TYR A 100 6.03 -7.88 -1.23
N GLN A 101 6.99 -7.06 -1.65
CA GLN A 101 6.88 -6.21 -2.85
C GLN A 101 7.40 -6.92 -4.09
N SER A 102 6.51 -7.42 -4.93
CA SER A 102 6.88 -8.04 -6.19
C SER A 102 7.24 -7.01 -7.27
N ALA A 103 7.75 -7.48 -8.41
CA ALA A 103 8.51 -6.66 -9.35
C ALA A 103 7.76 -5.39 -9.78
N ASN A 104 8.46 -4.26 -9.74
CA ASN A 104 7.91 -2.94 -10.06
C ASN A 104 7.28 -2.92 -11.48
N PRO A 105 6.02 -2.45 -11.64
CA PRO A 105 5.31 -2.38 -12.93
C PRO A 105 5.88 -1.33 -13.92
N GLY A 106 7.07 -0.78 -13.69
CA GLY A 106 7.71 0.24 -14.50
C GLY A 106 7.33 1.68 -14.11
N ILE A 107 6.62 1.85 -13.00
CA ILE A 107 6.20 3.13 -12.44
C ILE A 107 6.79 3.30 -11.03
N ARG A 108 6.66 4.49 -10.42
CA ARG A 108 7.01 4.61 -8.99
C ARG A 108 6.07 3.74 -8.18
N ASP A 109 6.63 2.99 -7.24
CA ASP A 109 5.87 2.16 -6.30
C ASP A 109 4.78 2.98 -5.60
N LEU A 110 3.54 2.55 -5.78
CA LEU A 110 2.37 3.14 -5.13
C LEU A 110 1.93 2.22 -4.01
N VAL A 111 1.23 2.80 -3.05
CA VAL A 111 0.66 2.10 -1.92
C VAL A 111 -0.81 2.44 -1.80
N PRO A 112 -1.62 1.62 -1.12
CA PRO A 112 -3.00 1.97 -0.89
C PRO A 112 -3.13 3.36 -0.27
N GLY A 113 -4.07 4.16 -0.77
CA GLY A 113 -4.50 5.38 -0.09
C GLY A 113 -5.14 5.06 1.26
N SER A 114 -5.63 6.08 1.96
CA SER A 114 -6.26 5.90 3.27
C SER A 114 -7.34 4.80 3.25
N ALA A 115 -7.19 3.79 4.10
CA ALA A 115 -8.12 2.67 4.22
C ALA A 115 -8.66 2.60 5.65
N ARG A 116 -9.90 2.10 5.80
CA ARG A 116 -10.57 1.91 7.10
C ARG A 116 -10.56 0.45 7.58
N SER A 117 -10.18 -0.50 6.71
CA SER A 117 -10.15 -1.93 7.03
C SER A 117 -8.74 -2.48 6.88
N THR A 118 -8.24 -3.09 7.96
CA THR A 118 -6.92 -3.74 8.10
C THR A 118 -5.75 -2.90 7.58
N VAL A 119 -5.34 -1.94 8.40
CA VAL A 119 -4.30 -0.97 8.05
C VAL A 119 -2.95 -1.49 8.53
N VAL A 120 -2.15 -2.04 7.62
CA VAL A 120 -0.75 -2.31 7.90
C VAL A 120 0.07 -1.06 7.58
N ARG A 121 0.83 -0.57 8.54
CA ARG A 121 1.80 0.53 8.39
C ARG A 121 3.18 0.00 8.68
N ARG A 122 4.20 0.48 7.97
CA ARG A 122 5.59 0.11 8.28
C ARG A 122 6.06 0.94 9.48
N GLY A 123 6.60 0.29 10.50
CA GLY A 123 7.30 0.96 11.61
C GLY A 123 8.61 1.60 11.12
N ASN A 124 9.04 2.68 11.77
CA ASN A 124 10.39 3.23 11.58
C ASN A 124 11.43 2.31 12.22
#